data_AF-A0A3R8QDQ3-F1
#
_entry.id   AF-A0A3R8QDQ3-F1
#
_cell.length_a   1.000
_cell.length_b   1.000
_cell.length_c   1.000
_cell.angle_alpha   90.00
_cell.angle_beta   90.00
_cell.angle_gamma   90.00
#
_symmetry.space_group_name_H-M   'P 1'
#
loop_
_entity.id
_entity.type
_entity.pdbx_description
1 polymer ?
#
loop_
_entity_poly.entity_id
_entity_poly.type
_entity_poly.pdbx_seq_one_letter_code
_entity_poly.pdbx_strand_id
1 'polypeptide(L)' 'MTRTELKRETTQILKNLPEESEWEDLMYSIYVRKKVDAGLRDSTAGRVFSSQQIRRSLKLVQ' A
#
# COMPACT_ATOMS: atom_id res chain seq x y z
N MET A 1 2.12 -7.95 12.16
CA MET A 1 3.49 -7.92 11.64
C MET A 1 4.45 -7.96 12.81
N THR A 2 5.35 -8.93 12.82
CA THR A 2 6.42 -9.10 13.79
C THR A 2 7.65 -8.26 13.39
N ARG A 3 8.62 -8.14 14.30
CA ARG A 3 9.88 -7.44 14.02
C ARG A 3 10.72 -8.12 12.93
N THR A 4 10.65 -9.45 12.86
CA THR A 4 11.35 -10.24 11.84
C THR A 4 10.75 -10.00 10.46
N GLU A 5 9.42 -10.01 10.34
CA GLU A 5 8.73 -9.66 9.10
C GLU A 5 9.05 -8.22 8.67
N LEU A 6 9.02 -7.26 9.60
CA LEU A 6 9.40 -5.87 9.32
C LEU A 6 10.79 -5.77 8.68
N LYS A 7 11.79 -6.42 9.27
CA LYS A 7 13.17 -6.42 8.75
C LYS A 7 13.26 -7.05 7.36
N ARG A 8 12.56 -8.16 7.13
CA ARG A 8 12.52 -8.83 5.83
C ARG A 8 11.91 -7.92 4.76
N GLU A 9 10.76 -7.33 5.04
CA GLU A 9 10.07 -6.45 4.07
C GLU A 9 10.87 -5.19 3.75
N THR A 10 11.45 -4.54 4.77
CA THR A 10 12.31 -3.37 4.55
C THR A 10 13.57 -3.73 3.76
N THR A 11 14.18 -4.89 4.01
CA THR A 11 15.30 -5.39 3.19
C THR A 11 14.87 -5.59 1.73
N GLN A 12 13.66 -6.11 1.50
CA GLN A 12 13.16 -6.31 0.14
C GLN A 12 12.89 -4.99 -0.59
N ILE A 13 12.37 -3.98 0.12
CA ILE A 13 12.19 -2.63 -0.43
C ILE A 13 13.54 -2.07 -0.87
N LEU A 14 14.55 -2.11 0.00
CA LEU A 14 15.89 -1.61 -0.31
C LEU A 14 16.53 -2.32 -1.51
N LYS A 15 16.33 -3.63 -1.66
CA LYS A 15 16.83 -4.40 -2.81
C LYS A 15 16.21 -4.03 -4.15
N ASN A 16 14.99 -3.49 -4.14
CA ASN A 16 14.22 -3.20 -5.35
C ASN A 16 14.29 -1.72 -5.74
N LEU A 17 14.87 -0.86 -4.90
CA LEU A 17 15.07 0.54 -5.21
C LEU A 17 16.22 0.68 -6.23
N PRO A 18 16.07 1.57 -7.23
CA PRO A 18 17.19 2.01 -8.07
C PRO A 18 18.36 2.57 -7.25
N GLU A 19 19.59 2.49 -7.77
CA GLU A 19 20.78 2.97 -7.06
C GLU A 19 20.76 4.49 -6.83
N GLU A 20 20.12 5.22 -7.73
CA GLU A 20 19.92 6.66 -7.69
C GLU A 20 18.75 7.12 -6.79
N SER A 21 18.10 6.19 -6.08
CA SER A 21 16.95 6.50 -5.23
C SER A 21 17.36 7.36 -4.03
N GLU A 22 16.51 8.34 -3.70
CA GLU A 22 16.69 9.19 -2.53
C GLU A 22 15.73 8.80 -1.38
N TRP A 23 15.77 9.56 -0.29
CA TRP A 23 14.95 9.29 0.90
C TRP A 23 13.46 9.26 0.58
N GLU A 24 13.02 10.11 -0.33
CA GLU A 24 11.66 10.27 -0.82
C GLU A 24 11.15 8.99 -1.48
N ASP A 25 11.98 8.32 -2.28
CA ASP A 25 11.64 7.07 -2.96
C ASP A 25 11.48 5.90 -1.97
N LEU A 26 12.37 5.85 -0.97
CA LEU A 26 12.27 4.88 0.12
C LEU A 26 11.00 5.10 0.95
N MET A 27 10.73 6.35 1.33
CA MET A 27 9.51 6.71 2.08
C MET A 27 8.25 6.40 1.28
N TYR A 28 8.24 6.71 -0.01
CA TYR A 28 7.13 6.39 -0.92
C TYR A 28 6.88 4.88 -0.99
N SER A 29 7.94 4.09 -1.15
CA SER A 29 7.85 2.62 -1.20
C SER A 29 7.26 2.04 0.09
N ILE A 30 7.69 2.55 1.25
CA ILE A 30 7.14 2.16 2.56
C ILE A 30 5.66 2.54 2.65
N TYR A 31 5.30 3.76 2.22
CA TYR A 31 3.92 4.23 2.25
C TYR A 31 3.00 3.36 1.38
N VAL A 32 3.41 3.05 0.15
CA VAL A 32 2.65 2.20 -0.77
C VAL A 32 2.47 0.80 -0.17
N ARG A 33 3.52 0.18 0.36
CA ARG A 33 3.42 -1.13 1.04
C ARG A 33 2.40 -1.08 2.18
N LYS A 34 2.46 -0.07 3.05
CA LYS A 34 1.50 0.11 4.15
C LYS A 34 0.06 0.26 3.65
N LYS A 35 -0.16 0.95 2.54
CA LYS A 35 -1.48 1.10 1.91
C LYS A 35 -1.99 -0.23 1.36
N VAL A 36 -1.15 -1.02 0.71
CA VAL A 36 -1.50 -2.37 0.23
C VAL A 36 -1.88 -3.27 1.39
N ASP A 37 -1.08 -3.32 2.46
CA ASP A 37 -1.34 -4.16 3.63
C ASP A 37 -2.63 -3.74 4.36
N ALA A 38 -2.95 -2.44 4.36
CA ALA A 38 -4.24 -1.96 4.85
C ALA A 38 -5.39 -2.43 3.95
N GLY A 39 -5.26 -2.28 2.62
CA GLY A 39 -6.27 -2.71 1.66
C GLY A 39 -6.53 -4.23 1.71
N LEU A 40 -5.49 -5.06 1.86
CA LEU A 40 -5.64 -6.50 2.02
C LEU A 40 -6.39 -6.88 3.30
N ARG A 41 -6.10 -6.20 4.41
CA ARG A 41 -6.82 -6.39 5.67
C ARG A 41 -8.28 -5.94 5.57
N ASP A 42 -8.54 -4.82 4.91
CA ASP A 42 -9.89 -4.32 4.67
C ASP A 42 -10.68 -5.28 3.77
N SER A 43 -10.06 -5.79 2.71
CA SER A 43 -10.64 -6.81 1.83
C SER A 43 -10.99 -8.09 2.58
N THR A 44 -10.05 -8.62 3.36
CA THR A 44 -10.27 -9.83 4.16
C THR A 44 -11.39 -9.64 5.19
N ALA A 45 -11.51 -8.45 5.76
CA ALA A 45 -12.54 -8.11 6.72
C ALA A 45 -13.88 -7.64 6.09
N GLY A 46 -14.02 -7.72 4.76
CA GLY A 46 -15.23 -7.30 4.05
C GLY A 46 -15.47 -5.78 4.04
N ARG A 47 -14.51 -4.96 4.47
CA ARG A 47 -14.56 -3.48 4.42
C ARG A 47 -14.23 -2.98 3.01
N VAL A 48 -15.07 -3.35 2.05
CA VAL A 48 -14.89 -3.02 0.63
C VAL A 48 -16.06 -2.21 0.10
N PHE A 49 -15.81 -1.46 -0.97
CA PHE A 49 -16.84 -0.77 -1.73
C PHE A 49 -16.97 -1.41 -3.10
N SER A 50 -18.20 -1.55 -3.59
CA SER A 50 -18.45 -1.85 -5.00
C SER A 50 -18.01 -0.69 -5.89
N SER A 51 -17.72 -0.98 -7.15
CA SER A 51 -17.36 0.05 -8.12
C SER A 51 -18.46 1.10 -8.30
N GLN A 52 -19.74 0.74 -8.10
CA GLN A 52 -20.85 1.69 -8.14
C GLN A 52 -20.82 2.66 -6.96
N GLN A 53 -20.56 2.16 -5.74
CA GLN A 53 -20.42 3.01 -4.54
C GLN A 53 -19.29 4.02 -4.68
N ILE A 54 -18.12 3.58 -5.18
CA ILE A 54 -16.97 4.47 -5.41
C ILE A 54 -17.25 5.51 -6.50
N ARG A 55 -17.86 5.11 -7.62
CA ARG A 55 -18.24 6.06 -8.67
C ARG A 55 -19.19 7.14 -8.13
N ARG A 56 -20.18 6.76 -7.30
CA ARG A 56 -21.08 7.72 -6.65
C ARG A 56 -20.32 8.65 -5.69
N SER A 57 -19.43 8.13 -4.85
CA SER A 57 -18.67 8.97 -3.91
C SER A 57 -17.75 9.97 -4.60
N LEU A 58 -17.19 9.58 -5.76
CA LEU A 58 -16.35 10.43 -6.59
C LEU A 58 -17.15 11.34 -7.56
N LYS A 59 -18.50 11.29 -7.52
CA LYS A 59 -19.39 12.03 -8.42
C LYS A 59 -19.13 11.74 -9.91
N LEU A 60 -18.75 10.50 -10.22
CA LEU A 60 -18.43 10.02 -11.58
C LEU A 60 -19.62 9.35 -12.28
N VAL A 61 -20.81 9.39 -11.68
CA VAL A 61 -22.04 8.88 -12.27
C VAL A 61 -23.10 9.97 -12.14
N GLN A 62 -23.69 10.34 -13.28
CA GLN A 62 -24.78 11.31 -13.40
C GLN A 62 -26.06 10.74 -12.79
#